data_AF-E7QQ26-F1
#
_entry.id   AF-E7QQ26-F1
#
_cell.length_a   1.000
_cell.length_b   1.000
_cell.length_c   1.000
_cell.angle_alpha   90.00
_cell.angle_beta   90.00
_cell.angle_gamma   90.00
#
_symmetry.space_group_name_H-M   'P 1'
#
loop_
_entity.id
_entity.type
_entity.pdbx_description
1 polymer ?
#
loop_
_entity_poly.entity_id
_entity_poly.type
_entity_poly.pdbx_seq_one_letter_code
_entity_poly.pdbx_strand_id
1 'polypeptide(L)' 'MPDELDSPRAKLVYLSLATTGGATLDELQTGLDLPKITLYTIIRTLRERGLVRQDGEALTLAA' A
#
# COMPACT_ATOMS: atom_id res chain seq x y z
N MET A 1 -8.74 9.48 5.25
CA MET A 1 -7.57 9.23 4.38
C MET A 1 -6.42 10.06 4.91
N PRO A 2 -5.18 9.54 5.00
CA PRO A 2 -4.06 10.34 5.50
C PRO A 2 -3.81 11.54 4.58
N ASP A 3 -3.85 12.74 5.14
CA ASP A 3 -3.64 14.00 4.39
C ASP A 3 -2.22 14.10 3.81
N GLU A 4 -1.29 13.35 4.40
CA GLU A 4 0.10 13.24 4.00
C GLU A 4 0.29 12.62 2.61
N LEU A 5 -0.70 11.85 2.13
CA LEU A 5 -0.61 11.14 0.85
C LEU A 5 -1.03 12.05 -0.31
N ASP A 6 -0.11 12.82 -0.87
CA ASP A 6 -0.42 13.65 -2.05
C ASP A 6 -0.62 12.85 -3.34
N SER A 7 -0.04 11.64 -3.42
CA SER A 7 -0.12 10.78 -4.60
C SER A 7 -1.46 10.04 -4.67
N PRO A 8 -2.28 10.24 -5.73
CA PRO A 8 -3.52 9.48 -5.92
C PRO A 8 -3.31 7.95 -5.92
N ARG A 9 -2.17 7.49 -6.44
CA ARG A 9 -1.82 6.06 -6.45
C ARG A 9 -1.54 5.53 -5.04
N ALA A 10 -0.89 6.33 -4.19
CA ALA A 10 -0.65 5.95 -2.81
C ALA A 10 -1.96 5.86 -2.01
N LYS A 11 -2.91 6.77 -2.27
CA LYS A 11 -4.25 6.71 -1.68
C LYS A 11 -4.99 5.43 -2.07
N LEU A 12 -4.91 5.01 -3.34
CA LEU A 12 -5.56 3.79 -3.82
C LEU A 12 -4.97 2.53 -3.17
N VAL A 13 -3.65 2.45 -3.06
CA VAL A 13 -2.98 1.33 -2.36
C VAL A 13 -3.41 1.29 -0.89
N TYR A 14 -3.39 2.44 -0.20
CA TYR A 14 -3.81 2.53 1.19
C TYR A 14 -5.29 2.14 1.36
N LEU A 15 -6.18 2.62 0.49
CA LEU A 15 -7.61 2.28 0.50
C LEU A 15 -7.85 0.78 0.26
N SER A 16 -7.11 0.18 -0.67
CA SER A 16 -7.21 -1.25 -0.96
C SER A 16 -6.91 -2.06 0.30
N LEU A 17 -5.80 -1.75 0.98
CA LEU A 17 -5.43 -2.38 2.25
C LEU A 17 -6.47 -2.13 3.37
N ALA A 18 -7.01 -0.92 3.45
CA ALA A 18 -8.04 -0.56 4.42
C ALA A 18 -9.35 -1.35 4.20
N THR A 19 -9.66 -1.67 2.95
CA THR A 19 -10.90 -2.35 2.57
C THR A 19 -10.79 -3.87 2.73
N THR A 20 -9.62 -4.45 2.44
CA THR A 20 -9.39 -5.90 2.54
C THR A 20 -8.84 -6.33 3.89
N GLY A 21 -8.40 -5.40 4.74
CA GLY A 21 -7.70 -5.68 6.00
C GLY A 21 -6.23 -6.06 5.83
N GLY A 22 -5.75 -6.08 4.58
CA GLY A 22 -4.40 -6.46 4.20
C GLY A 22 -4.37 -7.08 2.81
N ALA A 23 -3.21 -7.08 2.18
CA ALA A 23 -2.99 -7.68 0.86
C ALA A 23 -1.51 -7.98 0.66
N THR A 24 -1.20 -8.86 -0.28
CA THR A 24 0.17 -9.08 -0.75
C THR A 24 0.51 -8.09 -1.87
N LEU A 25 1.81 -7.96 -2.17
CA LEU A 25 2.28 -7.15 -3.28
C LEU A 25 1.66 -7.60 -4.62
N ASP A 26 1.55 -8.91 -4.83
CA ASP A 26 1.02 -9.49 -6.08
C ASP A 26 -0.50 -9.29 -6.20
N GLU A 27 -1.24 -9.36 -5.08
CA GLU A 27 -2.66 -9.00 -5.05
C GLU A 27 -2.88 -7.52 -5.35
N LEU A 28 -2.06 -6.63 -4.76
CA LEU A 28 -2.12 -5.20 -5.07
C LEU A 28 -1.75 -4.91 -6.53
N GLN A 29 -0.77 -5.63 -7.08
CA GLN A 29 -0.41 -5.52 -8.49
C GLN A 29 -1.56 -5.92 -9.40
N THR A 30 -2.15 -7.09 -9.14
CA THR A 30 -3.23 -7.64 -9.96
C THR A 30 -4.51 -6.81 -9.82
N GLY A 31 -4.82 -6.32 -8.62
CA GLY A 31 -6.04 -5.55 -8.35
C GLY A 31 -5.96 -4.08 -8.77
N LEU A 32 -4.76 -3.47 -8.76
CA LEU A 32 -4.59 -2.05 -9.08
C LEU A 32 -3.95 -1.82 -10.47
N ASP A 33 -3.53 -2.88 -11.15
CA ASP A 33 -2.81 -2.84 -12.43
C ASP A 33 -1.63 -1.86 -12.43
N LEU A 34 -0.88 -1.87 -11.32
CA LEU A 34 0.27 -0.99 -11.12
C LEU A 34 1.58 -1.75 -11.40
N PRO A 35 2.58 -1.11 -12.04
CA PRO A 35 3.90 -1.72 -12.18
C PRO A 35 4.52 -2.08 -10.82
N LYS A 36 5.17 -3.24 -10.69
CA LYS A 36 5.83 -3.67 -9.45
C LYS A 36 6.78 -2.59 -8.89
N ILE A 37 7.57 -1.94 -9.75
CA ILE A 37 8.50 -0.85 -9.36
C ILE A 37 7.75 0.31 -8.67
N THR A 38 6.60 0.69 -9.20
CA THR A 38 5.74 1.74 -8.65
C THR A 38 5.18 1.31 -7.30
N LEU A 39 4.67 0.08 -7.18
CA LEU A 39 4.16 -0.46 -5.93
C LEU A 39 5.22 -0.52 -4.84
N TYR A 40 6.42 -1.02 -5.16
CA TYR A 40 7.55 -1.04 -4.23
C TYR A 40 7.88 0.36 -3.70
N THR A 41 7.90 1.36 -4.58
CA THR A 41 8.17 2.75 -4.19
C THR A 41 7.07 3.31 -3.27
N ILE A 42 5.81 3.03 -3.60
CA ILE A 42 4.66 3.46 -2.79
C ILE A 42 4.69 2.78 -1.42
N ILE A 43 4.81 1.45 -1.36
CA ILE A 43 4.83 0.67 -0.12
C ILE A 43 5.98 1.11 0.76
N ARG A 44 7.18 1.31 0.19
CA ARG A 44 8.33 1.85 0.92
C ARG A 44 7.99 3.20 1.56
N THR A 45 7.40 4.12 0.80
CA THR A 45 7.01 5.45 1.28
C THR A 45 5.95 5.36 2.39
N LEU A 46 4.93 4.52 2.21
CA LEU A 46 3.89 4.31 3.23
C LEU A 46 4.48 3.72 4.51
N ARG A 47 5.44 2.81 4.40
CA ARG A 47 6.12 2.18 5.54
C ARG A 47 7.04 3.15 6.26
N GLU A 48 7.80 3.97 5.53
CA GLU A 48 8.64 5.04 6.08
C GLU A 48 7.81 6.06 6.88
N ARG A 49 6.56 6.29 6.48
CA ARG A 49 5.60 7.16 7.17
C ARG A 49 4.83 6.45 8.29
N GLY A 50 5.06 5.16 8.51
CA GLY A 50 4.36 4.39 9.53
C GLY A 50 2.87 4.19 9.24
N LEU A 51 2.44 4.25 7.97
CA LEU A 51 1.04 4.06 7.57
C LEU A 51 0.70 2.60 7.28
N VAL A 52 1.70 1.78 6.93
CA VAL A 52 1.55 0.36 6.65
C VAL A 52 2.67 -0.44 7.31
N ARG A 53 2.39 -1.70 7.62
CA ARG A 53 3.35 -2.69 8.07
C ARG A 53 3.46 -3.80 7.03
N GLN A 54 4.66 -4.37 6.92
CA GLN A 54 4.91 -5.51 6.06
C GLN A 54 5.41 -6.66 6.94
N ASP A 55 4.67 -7.76 6.97
CA ASP A 55 5.01 -8.98 7.68
C ASP A 55 5.20 -10.11 6.65
N GLY A 56 6.46 -10.32 6.26
CA GLY A 56 6.81 -11.20 5.14
C GLY A 56 6.27 -10.65 3.81
N GLU A 57 5.33 -11.37 3.20
CA GLU A 57 4.66 -10.98 1.96
C GLU A 57 3.34 -10.23 2.20
N ALA A 58 2.83 -10.23 3.43
CA ALA A 58 1.58 -9.56 3.77
C ALA A 58 1.82 -8.08 4.12
N LEU A 59 1.02 -7.21 3.53
CA LEU A 59 0.95 -5.78 3.85
C LEU A 59 -0.35 -5.50 4.59
N THR A 60 -0.25 -4.78 5.70
CA THR A 60 -1.38 -4.40 6.54
C THR A 60 -1.28 -2.92 6.90
N LEU A 61 -2.38 -2.31 7.31
CA LEU A 61 -2.33 -0.96 7.85
C LEU A 61 -1.58 -0.96 9.19
N ALA A 62 -0.80 0.09 9.44
CA ALA A 62 -0.26 0.31 10.76
C ALA A 62 -1.41 0.74 11.71
N ALA A 63 -1.52 0.04 12.84
CA ALA A 63 -2.46 0.36 13.91
C ALA A 63 -1.99 1.53 14.77
#